data_AF-A0A662KID1-F1
#
_entry.id   AF-A0A662KID1-F1
#
_cell.length_a   1.000
_cell.length_b   1.000
_cell.length_c   1.000
_cell.angle_alpha   90.00
_cell.angle_beta   90.00
_cell.angle_gamma   90.00
#
_symmetry.space_group_name_H-M   'P 1'
#
loop_
_entity.id
_entity.type
_entity.pdbx_description
1 polymer ?
#
loop_
_entity_poly.entity_id
_entity_poly.type
_entity_poly.pdbx_seq_one_letter_code
_entity_poly.pdbx_strand_id
1 'polypeptide(L)'
;MFEKKKCSLKDLSHKVIAIDAYNALHQFLSIIRQRDGTPLMDAKGRITSHLSGLLYRTANLVEAGIKPIYVFDGAPHPLKAKTIAERREIKEEAERKWREALEKGEIEEARKRAQQTSRVTDEIVKQSKDLLSALGIPFVQAPSEGEAQASYMARKGDVYAVASQDADSLLFGAPVLVRNLAITGRRKLPGKQVYVKVEPEIIELEDNLKRLGIKREQLVDMAILIGTDFNEGIEGIGPKKSYEIIKRAGNLENALKMLKVEMDEEMLNEVRRIFLDPPVTDNYKLEWKLPDEEKVLSMLCDEHQFSESRVRSALEKFSSMEKLLRQNRLF
;
A
#
# COMPACT_ATOMS: atom_id res chain seq x y z
N MET A 1 4.77 -12.77 -13.60
CA MET A 1 3.80 -13.23 -14.62
C MET A 1 3.14 -12.06 -15.29
N PHE A 2 2.69 -11.07 -14.53
CA PHE A 2 2.24 -9.81 -15.09
C PHE A 2 3.36 -9.04 -15.78
N GLU A 3 3.01 -8.48 -16.93
CA GLU A 3 3.80 -7.49 -17.63
C GLU A 3 3.57 -6.15 -16.95
N LYS A 4 4.66 -5.41 -16.79
CA LYS A 4 4.70 -4.13 -16.10
C LYS A 4 5.34 -3.09 -17.00
N LYS A 5 4.70 -1.94 -17.11
CA LYS A 5 5.17 -0.79 -17.89
C LYS A 5 5.78 0.21 -16.93
N LYS A 6 7.01 0.64 -17.18
CA LYS A 6 7.60 1.75 -16.40
C LYS A 6 6.91 3.05 -16.78
N CYS A 7 6.65 3.91 -15.81
CA CYS A 7 6.20 5.27 -16.06
C CYS A 7 6.90 6.26 -15.13
N SER A 8 6.71 7.54 -15.42
CA SER A 8 7.13 8.66 -14.59
C SER A 8 5.92 9.25 -13.85
N LEU A 9 6.18 10.04 -12.80
CA LEU A 9 5.11 10.77 -12.11
C LEU A 9 4.36 11.74 -13.04
N LYS A 10 5.03 12.24 -14.09
CA LYS A 10 4.41 13.13 -15.08
C LYS A 10 3.37 12.43 -15.94
N ASP A 11 3.55 11.14 -16.21
CA ASP A 11 2.59 10.34 -17.00
C ASP A 11 1.28 10.12 -16.22
N LEU A 12 1.33 10.28 -14.89
CA LEU A 12 0.19 10.19 -13.99
C LEU A 12 -0.40 11.57 -13.64
N SER A 13 0.08 12.64 -14.27
CA SER A 13 -0.40 14.00 -14.00
C SER A 13 -1.90 14.11 -14.31
N HIS A 14 -2.61 14.87 -13.49
CA HIS A 14 -4.06 15.06 -13.49
C HIS A 14 -4.89 13.81 -13.16
N LYS A 15 -4.27 12.64 -12.95
CA LYS A 15 -4.98 11.42 -12.55
C LYS A 15 -5.27 11.42 -11.06
N VAL A 16 -6.45 10.93 -10.71
CA VAL A 16 -6.81 10.61 -9.32
C VAL A 16 -6.31 9.21 -8.99
N ILE A 17 -5.54 9.05 -7.93
CA ILE A 17 -4.95 7.75 -7.56
C ILE A 17 -5.35 7.40 -6.12
N ALA A 18 -5.94 6.22 -5.95
CA ALA A 18 -6.27 5.67 -4.64
C ALA A 18 -5.06 4.92 -4.06
N ILE A 19 -4.46 5.48 -3.02
CA ILE A 19 -3.32 4.92 -2.32
C ILE A 19 -3.82 4.07 -1.16
N ASP A 20 -3.42 2.81 -1.10
CA ASP A 20 -3.60 1.99 0.10
C ASP A 20 -2.79 2.62 1.26
N ALA A 21 -3.51 3.08 2.27
CA ALA A 21 -2.91 3.79 3.40
C ALA A 21 -2.05 2.86 4.26
N TYR A 22 -2.50 1.64 4.56
CA TYR A 22 -1.73 0.71 5.39
C TYR A 22 -0.45 0.29 4.67
N ASN A 23 -0.53 -0.04 3.38
CA ASN A 23 0.64 -0.37 2.57
C ASN A 23 1.62 0.82 2.48
N ALA A 24 1.13 2.05 2.30
CA ALA A 24 1.97 3.24 2.28
C ALA A 24 2.64 3.53 3.64
N LEU A 25 1.89 3.44 4.74
CA LEU A 25 2.39 3.65 6.09
C LEU A 25 3.46 2.62 6.47
N HIS A 26 3.25 1.34 6.14
CA HIS A 26 4.25 0.30 6.31
C HIS A 26 5.54 0.61 5.52
N GLN A 27 5.42 1.07 4.28
CA GLN A 27 6.58 1.50 3.49
C GLN A 27 7.32 2.68 4.14
N PHE A 28 6.60 3.68 4.64
CA PHE A 28 7.21 4.84 5.31
C PHE A 28 7.97 4.43 6.57
N LEU A 29 7.35 3.61 7.43
CA LEU A 29 7.98 3.09 8.65
C LEU A 29 9.19 2.20 8.37
N SER A 30 9.18 1.47 7.25
CA SER A 30 10.30 0.60 6.86
C SER A 30 11.46 1.39 6.24
N ILE A 31 11.17 2.41 5.43
CA ILE A 31 12.18 3.10 4.60
C ILE A 31 12.71 4.37 5.27
N ILE A 32 11.86 5.14 5.94
CA ILE A 32 12.21 6.42 6.57
C ILE A 32 12.73 6.12 7.97
N ARG A 33 14.05 5.92 8.05
CA ARG A 33 14.77 5.55 9.26
C ARG A 33 16.04 6.37 9.40
N GLN A 34 16.53 6.46 10.62
CA GLN A 34 17.82 7.03 10.94
C GLN A 34 18.96 6.14 10.40
N ARG A 35 20.21 6.64 10.48
CA ARG A 35 21.37 5.96 9.86
C ARG A 35 21.68 4.60 10.49
N ASP A 36 21.46 4.50 11.79
CA ASP A 36 21.53 3.30 12.63
C ASP A 36 20.40 2.30 12.37
N GLY A 37 19.36 2.69 11.62
CA GLY A 37 18.20 1.86 11.31
C GLY A 37 17.05 2.01 12.30
N THR A 38 17.17 2.85 13.32
CA THR A 38 16.04 3.18 14.20
C THR A 38 14.98 3.98 13.42
N PRO A 39 13.69 3.85 13.74
CA PRO A 39 12.66 4.73 13.20
C PRO A 39 12.99 6.21 13.43
N LEU A 40 12.45 7.09 12.58
CA LEU A 40 12.47 8.51 12.89
C LEU A 40 11.58 8.73 14.11
N MET A 41 12.09 9.46 15.10
CA MET A 41 11.38 9.72 16.35
C MET A 41 11.51 11.19 16.74
N ASP A 42 10.56 11.68 17.55
CA ASP A 42 10.68 12.97 18.24
C ASP A 42 11.43 12.83 19.58
N ALA A 43 11.66 13.94 20.29
CA ALA A 43 12.35 13.90 21.60
C ALA A 43 11.60 13.13 22.69
N LYS A 44 10.31 12.81 22.49
CA LYS A 44 9.51 11.97 23.40
C LYS A 44 9.59 10.49 23.03
N GLY A 45 10.37 10.12 22.01
CA GLY A 45 10.51 8.75 21.53
C GLY A 45 9.30 8.25 20.71
N ARG A 46 8.38 9.15 20.31
CA ARG A 46 7.25 8.78 19.44
C ARG A 46 7.74 8.64 18.01
N ILE A 47 7.30 7.60 17.32
CA ILE A 47 7.66 7.37 15.91
C ILE A 47 7.01 8.46 15.05
N THR A 48 7.76 9.06 14.13
CA THR A 48 7.29 10.13 13.23
C THR A 48 7.56 9.84 11.75
N SER A 49 8.09 8.65 11.43
CA SER A 49 8.39 8.22 10.06
C SER A 49 7.15 8.26 9.15
N HIS A 50 5.97 7.92 9.66
CA HIS A 50 4.72 7.97 8.89
C HIS A 50 4.32 9.40 8.54
N LEU A 51 4.44 10.35 9.46
CA LEU A 51 4.13 11.78 9.24
C LEU A 51 5.07 12.39 8.21
N SER A 52 6.37 12.10 8.34
CA SER A 52 7.38 12.51 7.35
C SER A 52 7.06 11.93 5.97
N GLY A 53 6.76 10.64 5.90
CA GLY A 53 6.37 9.98 4.66
C GLY A 53 5.14 10.61 4.03
N LEU A 54 4.07 10.79 4.80
CA LEU A 54 2.83 11.39 4.34
C LEU A 54 3.06 12.81 3.82
N LEU A 55 3.71 13.69 4.58
CA LEU A 55 3.96 15.07 4.15
C LEU A 55 4.74 15.10 2.85
N TYR A 56 5.98 14.58 2.84
CA TYR A 56 6.89 14.79 1.72
C TYR A 56 6.48 13.98 0.49
N ARG A 57 5.90 12.79 0.65
CA ARG A 57 5.46 11.99 -0.50
C ARG A 57 4.21 12.58 -1.12
N THR A 58 3.22 12.94 -0.32
CA THR A 58 2.02 13.61 -0.82
C THR A 58 2.38 14.91 -1.52
N ALA A 59 3.26 15.74 -0.93
CA ALA A 59 3.73 16.98 -1.54
C ALA A 59 4.32 16.76 -2.94
N ASN A 60 5.17 15.74 -3.10
CA ASN A 60 5.78 15.41 -4.39
C ASN A 60 4.75 14.86 -5.42
N LEU A 61 3.73 14.14 -4.97
CA LEU A 61 2.66 13.66 -5.86
C LEU A 61 1.81 14.82 -6.35
N VAL A 62 1.40 15.71 -5.45
CA VAL A 62 0.64 16.92 -5.74
C VAL A 62 1.43 17.83 -6.69
N GLU A 63 2.73 18.04 -6.44
CA GLU A 63 3.63 18.80 -7.32
C GLU A 63 3.72 18.22 -8.74
N ALA A 64 3.66 16.90 -8.87
CA ALA A 64 3.61 16.23 -10.17
C ALA A 64 2.23 16.33 -10.87
N GLY A 65 1.25 16.95 -10.23
CA GLY A 65 -0.12 17.09 -10.72
C GLY A 65 -1.02 15.90 -10.41
N ILE A 66 -0.56 14.92 -9.63
CA ILE A 66 -1.35 13.77 -9.22
C ILE A 66 -2.32 14.21 -8.12
N LYS A 67 -3.54 13.67 -8.13
CA LYS A 67 -4.56 13.89 -7.10
C LYS A 67 -4.63 12.64 -6.20
N PRO A 68 -3.82 12.56 -5.13
CA PRO A 68 -3.83 11.39 -4.26
C PRO A 68 -5.09 11.38 -3.39
N ILE A 69 -5.63 10.19 -3.18
CA ILE A 69 -6.56 9.90 -2.09
C ILE A 69 -6.02 8.71 -1.31
N TYR A 70 -6.25 8.68 0.00
CA TYR A 70 -5.83 7.55 0.83
C TYR A 70 -7.02 6.69 1.21
N VAL A 71 -6.89 5.36 1.14
CA VAL A 71 -7.94 4.43 1.55
C VAL A 71 -7.44 3.63 2.74
N PHE A 72 -8.13 3.75 3.86
CA PHE A 72 -7.81 3.06 5.11
C PHE A 72 -8.69 1.82 5.27
N ASP A 73 -8.09 0.74 5.78
CA ASP A 73 -8.80 -0.49 6.14
C ASP A 73 -9.82 -0.25 7.26
N GLY A 74 -10.94 -0.95 7.17
CA GLY A 74 -11.96 -1.09 8.19
C GLY A 74 -11.76 -2.34 9.04
N ALA A 75 -12.86 -3.01 9.38
CA ALA A 75 -12.79 -4.23 10.16
C ALA A 75 -12.19 -5.38 9.31
N PRO A 76 -11.14 -6.06 9.80
CA PRO A 76 -10.55 -7.19 9.08
C PRO A 76 -11.53 -8.36 9.03
N HIS A 77 -11.49 -9.12 7.94
CA HIS A 77 -12.30 -10.33 7.81
C HIS A 77 -11.87 -11.40 8.85
N PRO A 78 -12.79 -12.18 9.45
CA PRO A 78 -12.45 -13.23 10.42
C PRO A 78 -11.39 -14.23 9.92
N LEU A 79 -11.42 -14.59 8.63
CA LEU A 79 -10.44 -15.48 8.02
C LEU A 79 -8.99 -14.95 8.07
N LYS A 80 -8.81 -13.62 8.21
CA LYS A 80 -7.50 -12.97 8.33
C LYS A 80 -6.91 -13.08 9.74
N ALA A 81 -7.69 -13.51 10.73
CA ALA A 81 -7.27 -13.52 12.14
C ALA A 81 -6.00 -14.36 12.36
N LYS A 82 -5.91 -15.52 11.71
CA LYS A 82 -4.73 -16.39 11.78
C LYS A 82 -3.50 -15.70 11.19
N THR A 83 -3.61 -15.16 9.98
CA THR A 83 -2.50 -14.46 9.32
C THR A 83 -2.07 -13.20 10.09
N ILE A 84 -3.00 -12.49 10.71
CA ILE A 84 -2.68 -11.34 11.59
C ILE A 84 -1.89 -11.80 12.82
N ALA A 85 -2.28 -12.92 13.44
CA ALA A 85 -1.56 -13.49 14.58
C ALA A 85 -0.15 -13.94 14.20
N GLU A 86 0.00 -14.66 13.08
CA GLU A 86 1.31 -15.09 12.56
C GLU A 86 2.21 -13.90 12.22
N ARG A 87 1.65 -12.88 11.54
CA ARG A 87 2.37 -11.62 11.26
C ARG A 87 2.81 -10.92 12.55
N ARG A 88 2.02 -11.02 13.62
CA ARG A 88 2.38 -10.45 14.93
C ARG A 88 3.54 -11.22 15.57
N GLU A 89 3.49 -12.55 15.58
CA GLU A 89 4.57 -13.41 16.12
C GLU A 89 5.89 -13.19 15.37
N ILE A 90 5.85 -13.14 14.03
CA ILE A 90 7.02 -12.86 13.20
C ILE A 90 7.65 -11.50 13.57
N LYS A 91 6.81 -10.49 13.85
CA LYS A 91 7.28 -9.16 14.25
C LYS A 91 7.87 -9.15 15.65
N GLU A 92 7.27 -9.86 16.60
CA GLU A 92 7.77 -9.99 17.97
C GLU A 92 9.13 -10.70 17.99
N GLU A 93 9.29 -11.76 17.21
CA GLU A 93 10.56 -12.47 17.05
C GLU A 93 11.62 -11.61 16.32
N ALA A 94 11.22 -10.85 15.29
CA ALA A 94 12.10 -9.90 14.64
C ALA A 94 12.58 -8.79 15.59
N GLU A 95 11.72 -8.36 16.51
CA GLU A 95 12.01 -7.34 17.51
C GLU A 95 12.99 -7.86 18.58
N ARG A 96 12.79 -9.10 19.05
CA ARG A 96 13.75 -9.77 19.95
C ARG A 96 15.14 -9.86 19.30
N LYS A 97 15.20 -10.37 18.08
CA LYS A 97 16.47 -10.48 17.31
C LYS A 97 17.10 -9.13 17.03
N TRP A 98 16.30 -8.09 16.79
CA TRP A 98 16.78 -6.73 16.61
C TRP A 98 17.48 -6.19 17.86
N ARG A 99 16.88 -6.37 19.04
CA ARG A 99 17.49 -5.95 20.31
C ARG A 99 18.79 -6.71 20.59
N GLU A 100 18.79 -8.02 20.38
CA GLU A 100 20.00 -8.85 20.54
C GLU A 100 21.14 -8.40 19.60
N ALA A 101 20.82 -8.07 18.34
CA ALA A 101 21.82 -7.57 17.39
C ALA A 101 22.35 -6.19 17.79
N LEU A 102 21.51 -5.32 18.36
CA LEU A 102 21.93 -4.02 18.90
C LEU A 102 22.87 -4.18 20.10
N GLU A 103 22.54 -5.07 21.04
CA GLU A 103 23.37 -5.36 22.22
C GLU A 103 24.74 -5.94 21.83
N LYS A 104 24.79 -6.74 20.76
CA LYS A 104 26.03 -7.28 20.20
C LYS A 104 26.83 -6.30 19.33
N GLY A 105 26.31 -5.10 19.07
CA GLY A 105 26.95 -4.11 18.20
C GLY A 105 26.92 -4.46 16.70
N GLU A 106 26.09 -5.41 16.29
CA GLU A 106 25.94 -5.85 14.89
C GLU A 106 25.00 -4.92 14.11
N ILE A 107 25.47 -3.71 13.83
CA ILE A 107 24.66 -2.60 13.25
C ILE A 107 23.97 -3.00 11.94
N GLU A 108 24.62 -3.80 11.07
CA GLU A 108 24.02 -4.20 9.79
C GLU A 108 22.85 -5.19 9.96
N GLU A 109 22.99 -6.21 10.81
CA GLU A 109 21.93 -7.18 11.07
C GLU A 109 20.80 -6.52 11.87
N ALA A 110 21.14 -5.68 12.85
CA ALA A 110 20.17 -4.85 13.56
C ALA A 110 19.34 -4.02 12.58
N ARG A 111 19.97 -3.34 11.62
CA ARG A 111 19.26 -2.54 10.61
C ARG A 111 18.34 -3.37 9.72
N LYS A 112 18.74 -4.59 9.37
CA LYS A 112 17.91 -5.50 8.56
C LYS A 112 16.68 -5.97 9.34
N ARG A 113 16.85 -6.35 10.60
CA ARG A 113 15.75 -6.78 11.48
C ARG A 113 14.83 -5.63 11.85
N ALA A 114 15.37 -4.44 12.07
CA ALA A 114 14.60 -3.25 12.40
C ALA A 114 13.52 -2.95 11.35
N GLN A 115 13.81 -3.13 10.05
CA GLN A 115 12.82 -2.92 8.98
C GLN A 115 11.59 -3.84 9.08
N GLN A 116 11.74 -5.00 9.74
CA GLN A 116 10.68 -5.99 9.92
C GLN A 116 9.85 -5.74 11.18
N THR A 117 10.28 -4.87 12.09
CA THR A 117 9.57 -4.61 13.36
C THR A 117 8.45 -3.58 13.26
N SER A 118 8.31 -2.89 12.12
CA SER A 118 7.34 -1.80 11.95
C SER A 118 5.88 -2.27 12.12
N ARG A 119 5.16 -1.59 13.03
CA ARG A 119 3.73 -1.78 13.29
C ARG A 119 3.00 -0.48 12.95
N VAL A 120 1.86 -0.60 12.26
CA VAL A 120 0.90 0.49 12.11
C VAL A 120 -0.07 0.34 13.27
N THR A 121 -0.06 1.30 14.19
CA THR A 121 -0.95 1.34 15.36
C THR A 121 -2.15 2.26 15.09
N ASP A 122 -3.19 2.15 15.90
CA ASP A 122 -4.35 3.06 15.79
C ASP A 122 -3.95 4.52 15.98
N GLU A 123 -2.95 4.79 16.83
CA GLU A 123 -2.38 6.13 16.98
C GLU A 123 -1.73 6.63 15.68
N ILE A 124 -0.93 5.79 15.01
CA ILE A 124 -0.33 6.12 13.71
C ILE A 124 -1.42 6.39 12.69
N VAL A 125 -2.48 5.58 12.64
CA VAL A 125 -3.61 5.76 11.72
C VAL A 125 -4.33 7.08 12.01
N LYS A 126 -4.61 7.38 13.28
CA LYS A 126 -5.26 8.63 13.69
C LYS A 126 -4.42 9.85 13.30
N GLN A 127 -3.14 9.88 13.69
CA GLN A 127 -2.23 10.98 13.34
C GLN A 127 -2.09 11.15 11.82
N SER A 128 -2.11 10.03 11.07
CA SER A 128 -2.08 10.05 9.60
C SER A 128 -3.34 10.71 9.02
N LYS A 129 -4.53 10.36 9.51
CA LYS A 129 -5.79 10.97 9.09
C LYS A 129 -5.86 12.46 9.46
N ASP A 130 -5.39 12.81 10.65
CA ASP A 130 -5.34 14.20 11.12
C ASP A 130 -4.42 15.04 10.21
N LEU A 131 -3.24 14.52 9.86
CA LEU A 131 -2.31 15.20 8.95
C LEU A 131 -2.88 15.30 7.52
N LEU A 132 -3.47 14.23 6.98
CA LEU A 132 -4.11 14.27 5.66
C LEU A 132 -5.23 15.31 5.61
N SER A 133 -6.04 15.39 6.67
CA SER A 133 -7.09 16.40 6.80
C SER A 133 -6.51 17.82 6.81
N ALA A 134 -5.44 18.05 7.57
CA ALA A 134 -4.76 19.34 7.63
C ALA A 134 -4.11 19.72 6.28
N LEU A 135 -3.62 18.74 5.52
CA LEU A 135 -3.09 18.93 4.17
C LEU A 135 -4.18 19.10 3.09
N GLY A 136 -5.46 18.97 3.47
CA GLY A 136 -6.58 19.05 2.52
C GLY A 136 -6.66 17.86 1.55
N ILE A 137 -6.09 16.71 1.92
CA ILE A 137 -6.13 15.48 1.13
C ILE A 137 -7.29 14.59 1.60
N PRO A 138 -8.21 14.19 0.71
CA PRO A 138 -9.30 13.32 1.09
C PRO A 138 -8.77 11.91 1.38
N PHE A 139 -9.43 11.26 2.33
CA PHE A 139 -9.26 9.84 2.58
C PHE A 139 -10.62 9.15 2.73
N VAL A 140 -10.65 7.85 2.48
CA VAL A 140 -11.84 6.99 2.56
C VAL A 140 -11.60 5.93 3.62
N GLN A 141 -12.62 5.70 4.43
CA GLN A 141 -12.66 4.58 5.36
C GLN A 141 -13.38 3.42 4.68
N ALA A 142 -12.65 2.36 4.35
CA ALA A 142 -13.24 1.14 3.81
C ALA A 142 -14.08 0.43 4.89
N PRO A 143 -15.14 -0.30 4.52
CA PRO A 143 -15.87 -1.14 5.46
C PRO A 143 -15.05 -2.36 5.91
N SER A 144 -14.19 -2.87 5.02
CA SER A 144 -13.25 -3.95 5.30
C SER A 144 -11.89 -3.64 4.64
N GLU A 145 -11.45 -4.39 3.64
CA GLU A 145 -10.13 -4.21 3.01
C GLU A 145 -10.02 -2.90 2.21
N GLY A 146 -8.97 -2.11 2.46
CA GLY A 146 -8.71 -0.84 1.77
C GLY A 146 -8.43 -1.02 0.28
N GLU A 147 -7.67 -2.07 -0.10
CA GLU A 147 -7.43 -2.38 -1.52
C GLU A 147 -8.73 -2.75 -2.25
N ALA A 148 -9.68 -3.40 -1.57
CA ALA A 148 -10.98 -3.73 -2.15
C ALA A 148 -11.80 -2.46 -2.45
N GLN A 149 -11.88 -1.54 -1.47
CA GLN A 149 -12.55 -0.25 -1.65
C GLN A 149 -11.86 0.59 -2.74
N ALA A 150 -10.53 0.65 -2.75
CA ALA A 150 -9.77 1.36 -3.78
C ALA A 150 -10.02 0.77 -5.18
N SER A 151 -10.08 -0.56 -5.29
CA SER A 151 -10.37 -1.27 -6.54
C SER A 151 -11.79 -1.01 -7.03
N TYR A 152 -12.76 -0.96 -6.12
CA TYR A 152 -14.14 -0.61 -6.42
C TYR A 152 -14.25 0.81 -6.99
N MET A 153 -13.63 1.79 -6.34
CA MET A 153 -13.60 3.17 -6.82
C MET A 153 -12.93 3.28 -8.20
N ALA A 154 -11.88 2.49 -8.45
CA ALA A 154 -11.20 2.48 -9.75
C ALA A 154 -12.08 1.89 -10.86
N ARG A 155 -12.81 0.80 -10.58
CA ARG A 155 -13.77 0.22 -11.54
C ARG A 155 -14.95 1.15 -11.85
N LYS A 156 -15.42 1.89 -10.84
CA LYS A 156 -16.50 2.86 -10.99
C LYS A 156 -16.08 4.11 -11.80
N GLY A 157 -14.77 4.33 -11.94
CA GLY A 157 -14.20 5.46 -12.66
C GLY A 157 -13.96 6.70 -11.80
N ASP A 158 -14.20 6.61 -10.48
CA ASP A 158 -13.97 7.71 -9.54
C ASP A 158 -12.47 7.97 -9.30
N VAL A 159 -11.64 6.93 -9.51
CA VAL A 159 -10.19 7.04 -9.54
C VAL A 159 -9.62 6.33 -10.77
N TYR A 160 -8.45 6.76 -11.24
CA TYR A 160 -7.77 6.16 -12.38
C TYR A 160 -7.12 4.82 -12.05
N ALA A 161 -6.48 4.73 -10.88
CA ALA A 161 -5.70 3.55 -10.50
C ALA A 161 -5.61 3.40 -8.98
N VAL A 162 -5.30 2.17 -8.54
CA VAL A 162 -4.90 1.85 -7.17
C VAL A 162 -3.38 1.89 -7.07
N ALA A 163 -2.84 2.45 -5.99
CA ALA A 163 -1.41 2.45 -5.70
C ALA A 163 -1.13 1.63 -4.44
N SER A 164 -0.45 0.50 -4.64
CA SER A 164 -0.01 -0.43 -3.61
C SER A 164 1.27 -1.12 -4.07
N GLN A 165 2.04 -1.67 -3.14
CA GLN A 165 3.13 -2.60 -3.48
C GLN A 165 2.64 -4.02 -3.69
N ASP A 166 1.51 -4.36 -3.07
CA ASP A 166 0.90 -5.67 -3.16
C ASP A 166 0.03 -5.74 -4.41
N ALA A 167 -0.36 -6.95 -4.79
CA ALA A 167 -1.12 -7.19 -6.01
C ALA A 167 -2.59 -7.55 -5.71
N ASP A 168 -3.04 -7.44 -4.45
CA ASP A 168 -4.37 -7.89 -4.07
C ASP A 168 -5.44 -7.00 -4.66
N SER A 169 -5.15 -5.71 -4.87
CA SER A 169 -6.00 -4.83 -5.69
C SER A 169 -6.31 -5.38 -7.09
N LEU A 170 -5.39 -6.12 -7.74
CA LEU A 170 -5.70 -6.79 -9.01
C LEU A 170 -6.67 -7.96 -8.83
N LEU A 171 -6.57 -8.71 -7.73
CA LEU A 171 -7.53 -9.76 -7.35
C LEU A 171 -8.91 -9.15 -7.06
N PHE A 172 -8.95 -8.04 -6.33
CA PHE A 172 -10.11 -7.20 -6.12
C PHE A 172 -10.56 -6.45 -7.37
N GLY A 173 -9.90 -6.62 -8.52
CA GLY A 173 -10.38 -6.17 -9.83
C GLY A 173 -10.08 -4.72 -10.17
N ALA A 174 -9.07 -4.10 -9.56
CA ALA A 174 -8.55 -2.81 -9.99
C ALA A 174 -8.14 -2.87 -11.47
N PRO A 175 -8.65 -1.97 -12.34
CA PRO A 175 -8.25 -1.94 -13.75
C PRO A 175 -6.76 -1.65 -13.93
N VAL A 176 -6.21 -0.78 -13.07
CA VAL A 176 -4.82 -0.32 -13.10
C VAL A 176 -4.24 -0.33 -11.69
N LEU A 177 -3.10 -1.00 -11.52
CA LEU A 177 -2.26 -0.95 -10.32
C LEU A 177 -0.97 -0.16 -10.61
N VAL A 178 -0.67 0.83 -9.77
CA VAL A 178 0.57 1.61 -9.80
C VAL A 178 1.43 1.21 -8.60
N ARG A 179 2.53 0.50 -8.87
CA ARG A 179 3.54 0.17 -7.85
C ARG A 179 4.58 1.26 -7.74
N ASN A 180 5.31 1.27 -6.63
CA ASN A 180 6.43 2.17 -6.36
C ASN A 180 6.09 3.65 -6.19
N LEU A 181 4.81 4.03 -6.18
CA LEU A 181 4.40 5.42 -6.05
C LEU A 181 4.88 6.05 -4.72
N ALA A 182 4.69 5.34 -3.61
CA ALA A 182 5.10 5.81 -2.27
C ALA A 182 6.63 5.88 -2.07
N ILE A 183 7.41 5.21 -2.92
CA ILE A 183 8.87 5.04 -2.75
C ILE A 183 9.68 5.58 -3.94
N THR A 184 9.03 6.27 -4.87
CA THR A 184 9.66 6.84 -6.07
C THR A 184 10.79 7.80 -5.69
N GLY A 185 11.90 7.75 -6.45
CA GLY A 185 13.05 8.62 -6.26
C GLY A 185 14.37 7.86 -6.13
N ARG A 186 15.42 8.54 -5.63
CA ARG A 186 16.74 7.93 -5.43
C ARG A 186 16.80 7.25 -4.08
N ARG A 187 17.01 5.94 -4.07
CA ARG A 187 17.22 5.14 -2.86
C ARG A 187 18.65 4.60 -2.82
N LYS A 188 19.37 4.82 -1.72
CA LYS A 188 20.66 4.18 -1.49
C LYS A 188 20.46 2.70 -1.17
N LEU A 189 21.20 1.81 -1.82
CA LEU A 189 21.18 0.38 -1.50
C LEU A 189 21.80 0.14 -0.11
N PRO A 190 21.18 -0.69 0.74
CA PRO A 190 21.80 -1.12 2.00
C PRO A 190 23.19 -1.73 1.75
N GLY A 191 24.19 -1.32 2.54
CA GLY A 191 25.57 -1.84 2.42
C GLY A 191 26.34 -1.42 1.15
N LYS A 192 25.77 -0.61 0.25
CA LYS A 192 26.44 -0.18 -1.00
C LYS A 192 26.38 1.33 -1.17
N GLN A 193 27.45 1.94 -1.71
CA GLN A 193 27.46 3.36 -2.09
C GLN A 193 26.75 3.64 -3.44
N VAL A 194 25.74 2.83 -3.79
CA VAL A 194 25.02 2.93 -5.05
C VAL A 194 23.60 3.42 -4.79
N TYR A 195 23.17 4.42 -5.55
CA TYR A 195 21.80 4.91 -5.56
C TYR A 195 21.04 4.29 -6.74
N VAL A 196 19.89 3.70 -6.45
CA VAL A 196 18.97 3.19 -7.47
C VAL A 196 17.82 4.18 -7.63
N LYS A 197 17.50 4.53 -8.87
CA LYS A 197 16.29 5.27 -9.20
C LYS A 197 15.13 4.28 -9.19
N VAL A 198 14.22 4.46 -8.25
CA VAL A 198 12.96 3.72 -8.19
C VAL A 198 11.93 4.50 -8.99
N GLU A 199 11.42 3.87 -10.03
CA GLU A 199 10.41 4.43 -10.94
C GLU A 199 9.05 3.73 -10.70
N PRO A 200 7.94 4.47 -10.83
CA PRO A 200 6.61 3.89 -10.84
C PRO A 200 6.47 2.79 -11.91
N GLU A 201 5.69 1.76 -11.60
CA GLU A 201 5.37 0.68 -12.52
C GLU A 201 3.85 0.54 -12.62
N ILE A 202 3.32 0.52 -13.84
CA ILE A 202 1.91 0.32 -14.15
C ILE A 202 1.68 -1.15 -14.53
N ILE A 203 0.63 -1.74 -13.96
CA ILE A 203 0.11 -3.04 -14.32
C ILE A 203 -1.37 -2.87 -14.67
N GLU A 204 -1.72 -3.15 -15.92
CA GLU A 204 -3.09 -3.11 -16.42
C GLU A 204 -3.69 -4.52 -16.35
N LEU A 205 -4.80 -4.67 -15.62
CA LEU A 205 -5.40 -5.97 -15.34
C LEU A 205 -5.90 -6.62 -16.63
N GLU A 206 -6.68 -5.89 -17.43
CA GLU A 206 -7.35 -6.45 -18.61
C GLU A 206 -6.35 -6.92 -19.67
N ASP A 207 -5.34 -6.12 -19.99
CA ASP A 207 -4.26 -6.47 -20.93
C ASP A 207 -3.54 -7.75 -20.50
N ASN A 208 -3.25 -7.84 -19.19
CA ASN A 208 -2.58 -8.99 -18.63
C ASN A 208 -3.47 -10.25 -18.63
N LEU A 209 -4.75 -10.13 -18.29
CA LEU A 209 -5.71 -11.24 -18.34
C LEU A 209 -5.87 -11.74 -19.79
N LYS A 210 -6.00 -10.84 -20.76
CA LYS A 210 -6.05 -11.18 -22.20
C LYS A 210 -4.78 -11.90 -22.65
N ARG A 211 -3.60 -11.37 -22.32
CA ARG A 211 -2.31 -11.97 -22.68
C ARG A 211 -2.11 -13.36 -22.07
N LEU A 212 -2.55 -13.55 -20.84
CA LEU A 212 -2.52 -14.86 -20.15
C LEU A 212 -3.69 -15.77 -20.58
N GLY A 213 -4.70 -15.22 -21.25
CA GLY A 213 -5.93 -15.89 -21.64
C GLY A 213 -6.69 -16.48 -20.45
N ILE A 214 -6.72 -15.78 -19.32
CA ILE A 214 -7.45 -16.19 -18.11
C ILE A 214 -8.46 -15.10 -17.73
N LYS A 215 -9.51 -15.49 -17.01
CA LYS A 215 -10.46 -14.55 -16.42
C LYS A 215 -10.03 -14.12 -15.02
N ARG A 216 -10.67 -13.10 -14.47
CA ARG A 216 -10.39 -12.62 -13.12
C ARG A 216 -10.70 -13.68 -12.06
N GLU A 217 -11.76 -14.45 -12.23
CA GLU A 217 -12.12 -15.56 -11.36
C GLU A 217 -11.00 -16.61 -11.32
N GLN A 218 -10.40 -16.91 -12.47
CA GLN A 218 -9.26 -17.82 -12.57
C GLN A 218 -8.00 -17.22 -11.93
N LEU A 219 -7.82 -15.90 -11.98
CA LEU A 219 -6.74 -15.23 -11.25
C LEU A 219 -6.94 -15.34 -9.73
N VAL A 220 -8.17 -15.26 -9.23
CA VAL A 220 -8.49 -15.50 -7.81
C VAL A 220 -8.25 -16.97 -7.45
N ASP A 221 -8.66 -17.92 -8.29
CA ASP A 221 -8.36 -19.35 -8.09
C ASP A 221 -6.85 -19.61 -8.01
N MET A 222 -6.07 -18.92 -8.86
CA MET A 222 -4.61 -18.99 -8.80
C MET A 222 -4.07 -18.45 -7.47
N ALA A 223 -4.61 -17.35 -6.95
CA ALA A 223 -4.20 -16.75 -5.68
C ALA A 223 -4.50 -17.70 -4.51
N ILE A 224 -5.68 -18.33 -4.52
CA ILE A 224 -6.08 -19.33 -3.53
C ILE A 224 -5.10 -20.52 -3.51
N LEU A 225 -4.69 -21.03 -4.68
CA LEU A 225 -3.69 -22.12 -4.74
C LEU A 225 -2.31 -21.72 -4.20
N ILE A 226 -1.91 -20.46 -4.39
CA ILE A 226 -0.62 -19.93 -3.91
C ILE A 226 -0.68 -19.69 -2.39
N GLY A 227 -1.84 -19.28 -1.88
CA GLY A 227 -2.03 -18.78 -0.53
C GLY A 227 -2.29 -17.28 -0.54
N THR A 228 -3.23 -16.86 0.29
CA THR A 228 -3.63 -15.46 0.46
C THR A 228 -3.64 -15.11 1.95
N ASP A 229 -3.99 -13.88 2.27
CA ASP A 229 -4.22 -13.48 3.67
C ASP A 229 -5.43 -14.19 4.32
N PHE A 230 -6.20 -14.97 3.56
CA PHE A 230 -7.41 -15.67 4.02
C PHE A 230 -7.29 -17.20 3.98
N ASN A 231 -6.22 -17.75 3.38
CA ASN A 231 -5.99 -19.20 3.30
C ASN A 231 -4.50 -19.53 3.09
N GLU A 232 -4.04 -20.67 3.59
CA GLU A 232 -2.61 -21.05 3.56
C GLU A 232 -2.05 -21.36 2.17
N GLY A 233 -2.93 -21.72 1.22
CA GLY A 233 -2.53 -22.19 -0.10
C GLY A 233 -2.02 -23.63 -0.08
N ILE A 234 -1.33 -24.04 -1.15
CA ILE A 234 -0.76 -25.37 -1.30
C ILE A 234 0.76 -25.28 -1.40
N GLU A 235 1.46 -26.02 -0.55
CA GLU A 235 2.92 -26.03 -0.51
C GLU A 235 3.52 -26.37 -1.89
N GLY A 236 4.55 -25.62 -2.28
CA GLY A 236 5.22 -25.81 -3.57
C GLY A 236 4.42 -25.35 -4.79
N ILE A 237 3.31 -24.63 -4.61
CA ILE A 237 2.59 -23.94 -5.69
C ILE A 237 2.88 -22.45 -5.66
N GLY A 238 3.73 -22.00 -6.59
CA GLY A 238 3.99 -20.59 -6.84
C GLY A 238 3.25 -20.06 -8.08
N PRO A 239 3.40 -18.75 -8.40
CA PRO A 239 2.63 -18.09 -9.47
C PRO A 239 2.67 -18.76 -10.84
N LYS A 240 3.83 -19.31 -11.25
CA LYS A 240 3.96 -20.00 -12.54
C LYS A 240 3.19 -21.33 -12.56
N LYS A 241 3.33 -22.11 -11.48
CA LYS A 241 2.71 -23.43 -11.36
C LYS A 241 1.20 -23.32 -11.21
N SER A 242 0.70 -22.36 -10.41
CA SER A 242 -0.74 -22.12 -10.28
C SER A 242 -1.38 -21.73 -11.60
N TYR A 243 -0.73 -20.88 -12.40
CA TYR A 243 -1.19 -20.54 -13.75
C TYR A 243 -1.28 -21.76 -14.67
N GLU A 244 -0.21 -22.58 -14.74
CA GLU A 244 -0.22 -23.78 -15.59
C GLU A 244 -1.32 -24.76 -15.19
N ILE A 245 -1.53 -24.93 -13.88
CA ILE A 245 -2.59 -25.79 -13.34
C ILE A 245 -3.96 -25.23 -13.72
N ILE A 246 -4.26 -23.97 -13.39
CA ILE A 246 -5.57 -23.35 -13.64
C ILE A 246 -5.87 -23.25 -15.13
N LYS A 247 -4.85 -22.99 -15.97
CA LYS A 247 -5.01 -22.96 -17.43
C LYS A 247 -5.44 -24.32 -17.99
N ARG A 248 -4.98 -25.43 -17.40
CA ARG A 248 -5.35 -26.80 -17.79
C ARG A 248 -6.67 -27.25 -17.17
N ALA A 249 -6.86 -26.95 -15.89
CA ALA A 249 -8.01 -27.40 -15.10
C ALA A 249 -9.28 -26.57 -15.35
N GLY A 250 -9.12 -25.31 -15.76
CA GLY A 250 -10.22 -24.35 -15.96
C GLY A 250 -10.64 -23.63 -14.68
N ASN A 251 -10.71 -24.32 -13.54
CA ASN A 251 -11.10 -23.77 -12.24
C ASN A 251 -10.38 -24.47 -11.09
N LEU A 252 -10.56 -23.93 -9.88
CA LEU A 252 -9.98 -24.47 -8.64
C LEU A 252 -10.41 -25.92 -8.36
N GLU A 253 -11.68 -26.27 -8.52
CA GLU A 253 -12.24 -27.57 -8.18
C GLU A 253 -11.56 -28.69 -8.99
N ASN A 254 -11.41 -28.47 -10.30
CA ASN A 254 -10.70 -29.39 -11.16
C ASN A 254 -9.20 -29.41 -10.84
N ALA A 255 -8.63 -28.27 -10.46
CA ALA A 255 -7.22 -28.19 -10.07
C ALA A 255 -6.93 -29.03 -8.81
N LEU A 256 -7.80 -28.96 -7.80
CA LEU A 256 -7.69 -29.76 -6.57
C LEU A 256 -7.79 -31.25 -6.86
N LYS A 257 -8.73 -31.67 -7.72
CA LYS A 257 -8.84 -33.07 -8.19
C LYS A 257 -7.58 -33.54 -8.91
N MET A 258 -7.00 -32.72 -9.78
CA MET A 258 -5.74 -33.03 -10.47
C MET A 258 -4.56 -33.16 -9.51
N LEU A 259 -4.53 -32.33 -8.47
CA LEU A 259 -3.49 -32.34 -7.43
C LEU A 259 -3.70 -33.42 -6.38
N LYS A 260 -4.89 -34.03 -6.33
CA LYS A 260 -5.32 -34.98 -5.28
C LYS A 260 -5.20 -34.36 -3.89
N VAL A 261 -5.57 -33.09 -3.77
CA VAL A 261 -5.60 -32.34 -2.52
C VAL A 261 -7.05 -32.05 -2.17
N GLU A 262 -7.43 -32.35 -0.94
CA GLU A 262 -8.72 -31.96 -0.38
C GLU A 262 -8.55 -30.66 0.40
N MET A 263 -9.44 -29.70 0.13
CA MET A 263 -9.56 -28.44 0.84
C MET A 263 -11.03 -28.22 1.15
N ASP A 264 -11.31 -27.51 2.24
CA ASP A 264 -12.67 -27.17 2.64
C ASP A 264 -13.35 -26.26 1.59
N GLU A 265 -14.33 -26.79 0.86
CA GLU A 265 -15.04 -26.08 -0.20
C GLU A 265 -15.78 -24.83 0.31
N GLU A 266 -16.29 -24.84 1.54
CA GLU A 266 -17.00 -23.69 2.11
C GLU A 266 -16.03 -22.52 2.33
N MET A 267 -14.86 -22.81 2.91
CA MET A 267 -13.79 -21.85 3.06
C MET A 267 -13.32 -21.29 1.71
N LEU A 268 -13.12 -22.14 0.71
CA LEU A 268 -12.67 -21.69 -0.62
C LEU A 268 -13.68 -20.76 -1.30
N ASN A 269 -14.97 -21.06 -1.18
CA ASN A 269 -16.03 -20.21 -1.71
C ASN A 269 -16.11 -18.87 -0.98
N GLU A 270 -15.89 -18.86 0.33
CA GLU A 270 -15.82 -17.61 1.10
C GLU A 270 -14.61 -16.76 0.69
N VAL A 271 -13.43 -17.37 0.49
CA VAL A 271 -12.24 -16.64 -0.01
C VAL A 271 -12.49 -16.07 -1.41
N ARG A 272 -13.14 -16.80 -2.31
CA ARG A 272 -13.54 -16.26 -3.61
C ARG A 272 -14.48 -15.07 -3.46
N ARG A 273 -15.47 -15.18 -2.58
CA ARG A 273 -16.45 -14.11 -2.33
C ARG A 273 -15.75 -12.85 -1.83
N ILE A 274 -14.79 -12.97 -0.90
CA ILE A 274 -13.99 -11.84 -0.43
C ILE A 274 -13.37 -11.08 -1.61
N PHE A 275 -12.77 -11.77 -2.58
CA PHE A 275 -12.13 -11.08 -3.71
C PHE A 275 -13.12 -10.61 -4.77
N LEU A 276 -14.13 -11.41 -5.12
CA LEU A 276 -15.04 -11.16 -6.24
C LEU A 276 -16.19 -10.21 -5.88
N ASP A 277 -16.69 -10.30 -4.66
CA ASP A 277 -17.80 -9.50 -4.10
C ASP A 277 -17.43 -8.97 -2.69
N PRO A 278 -16.37 -8.13 -2.58
CA PRO A 278 -15.93 -7.59 -1.29
C PRO A 278 -16.95 -6.61 -0.72
N PRO A 279 -17.04 -6.48 0.62
CA PRO A 279 -17.72 -5.36 1.25
C PRO A 279 -17.06 -4.05 0.81
N VAL A 280 -17.85 -3.18 0.18
CA VAL A 280 -17.43 -1.84 -0.28
C VAL A 280 -18.57 -0.84 -0.01
N THR A 281 -18.27 0.45 -0.07
CA THR A 281 -19.24 1.52 0.19
C THR A 281 -19.18 2.58 -0.89
N ASP A 282 -20.33 3.19 -1.21
CA ASP A 282 -20.43 4.43 -1.99
C ASP A 282 -20.42 5.69 -1.11
N ASN A 283 -20.38 5.52 0.22
CA ASN A 283 -20.40 6.63 1.17
C ASN A 283 -19.00 7.26 1.31
N TYR A 284 -18.57 7.96 0.28
CA TYR A 284 -17.35 8.77 0.27
C TYR A 284 -17.52 10.02 -0.57
N LYS A 285 -16.70 11.04 -0.28
CA LYS A 285 -16.63 12.27 -1.07
C LYS A 285 -15.17 12.61 -1.35
N LEU A 286 -14.83 12.74 -2.62
CA LEU A 286 -13.47 13.08 -3.05
C LEU A 286 -13.36 14.59 -3.24
N GLU A 287 -12.95 15.28 -2.18
CA GLU A 287 -12.78 16.73 -2.18
C GLU A 287 -11.40 17.10 -1.67
N TRP A 288 -10.60 17.73 -2.52
CA TRP A 288 -9.30 18.29 -2.15
C TRP A 288 -9.48 19.75 -1.73
N LYS A 289 -8.76 20.15 -0.70
CA LYS A 289 -8.79 21.50 -0.13
C LYS A 289 -7.37 22.03 -0.05
N LEU A 290 -7.23 23.35 0.10
CA LEU A 290 -5.92 23.92 0.40
C LEU A 290 -5.46 23.49 1.80
N PRO A 291 -4.15 23.25 1.99
CA PRO A 291 -3.61 22.94 3.31
C PRO A 291 -3.89 24.06 4.31
N ASP A 292 -4.24 23.66 5.53
CA ASP A 292 -4.22 24.52 6.71
C ASP A 292 -2.78 24.59 7.23
N GLU A 293 -2.02 25.59 6.74
CA GLU A 293 -0.59 25.71 7.03
C GLU A 293 -0.32 25.83 8.54
N GLU A 294 -1.13 26.61 9.27
CA GLU A 294 -0.96 26.79 10.71
C GLU A 294 -1.14 25.45 11.46
N LYS A 295 -2.18 24.69 11.10
CA LYS A 295 -2.42 23.38 11.69
C LYS A 295 -1.31 22.38 11.36
N VAL A 296 -0.82 22.36 10.12
CA VAL A 296 0.29 21.47 9.72
C VAL A 296 1.57 21.81 10.48
N LEU A 297 1.89 23.10 10.62
CA LEU A 297 3.06 23.56 11.37
C LEU A 297 2.94 23.20 12.85
N SER A 298 1.78 23.42 13.47
CA SER A 298 1.56 23.06 14.88
C SER A 298 1.74 21.55 15.11
N MET A 299 1.09 20.72 14.30
CA MET A 299 1.22 19.26 14.40
C MET A 299 2.66 18.77 14.17
N LEU A 300 3.36 19.28 13.15
CA LEU A 300 4.67 18.73 12.79
C LEU A 300 5.82 19.38 13.54
N CYS A 301 5.83 20.70 13.65
CA CYS A 301 6.92 21.46 14.26
C CYS A 301 6.78 21.55 15.78
N ASP A 302 5.60 21.93 16.29
CA ASP A 302 5.43 22.13 17.73
C ASP A 302 5.32 20.79 18.46
N GLU A 303 4.47 19.89 17.98
CA GLU A 303 4.27 18.60 18.66
C GLU A 303 5.39 17.60 18.38
N HIS A 304 5.87 17.52 17.14
CA HIS A 304 6.79 16.47 16.68
C HIS A 304 8.19 16.97 16.28
N GLN A 305 8.48 18.26 16.49
CA GLN A 305 9.83 18.85 16.36
C GLN A 305 10.44 18.72 14.95
N PHE A 306 9.60 18.75 13.93
CA PHE A 306 10.07 18.85 12.55
C PHE A 306 10.67 20.22 12.29
N SER A 307 11.66 20.25 11.39
CA SER A 307 12.26 21.51 10.94
C SER A 307 11.23 22.35 10.18
N GLU A 308 10.87 23.50 10.75
CA GLU A 308 9.88 24.43 10.18
C GLU A 308 10.19 24.82 8.74
N SER A 309 11.45 25.16 8.45
CA SER A 309 11.88 25.51 7.09
C SER A 309 11.65 24.38 6.08
N ARG A 310 11.83 23.12 6.49
CA ARG A 310 11.56 21.96 5.61
C ARG A 310 10.07 21.70 5.44
N VAL A 311 9.27 21.89 6.50
CA VAL A 311 7.82 21.72 6.44
C VAL A 311 7.21 22.79 5.54
N ARG A 312 7.61 24.07 5.69
CA ARG A 312 7.18 25.16 4.80
C ARG A 312 7.54 24.91 3.34
N SER A 313 8.76 24.47 3.05
CA SER A 313 9.15 24.11 1.68
C SER A 313 8.32 22.95 1.09
N ALA A 314 7.87 22.01 1.92
CA ALA A 314 6.95 20.97 1.47
C ALA A 314 5.54 21.52 1.23
N LEU A 315 5.04 22.44 2.07
CA LEU A 315 3.76 23.12 1.90
C LEU A 315 3.70 23.98 0.64
N GLU A 316 4.80 24.64 0.27
CA GLU A 316 4.90 25.41 -0.99
C GLU A 316 4.55 24.56 -2.22
N LYS A 317 4.86 23.25 -2.21
CA LYS A 317 4.53 22.33 -3.30
C LYS A 317 3.02 22.14 -3.48
N PHE A 318 2.25 22.30 -2.41
CA PHE A 318 0.79 22.24 -2.46
C PHE A 318 0.17 23.48 -3.11
N SER A 319 0.93 24.55 -3.40
CA SER A 319 0.45 25.65 -4.25
C SER A 319 0.00 25.17 -5.64
N SER A 320 0.59 24.08 -6.15
CA SER A 320 0.15 23.41 -7.38
C SER A 320 -1.27 22.84 -7.27
N MET A 321 -1.75 22.57 -6.06
CA MET A 321 -3.13 22.13 -5.79
C MET A 321 -4.15 23.20 -6.17
N GLU A 322 -3.86 24.49 -6.00
CA GLU A 322 -4.75 25.55 -6.49
C GLU A 322 -5.00 25.44 -7.99
N LYS A 323 -3.94 25.16 -8.76
CA LYS A 323 -4.02 24.98 -10.22
C LYS A 323 -4.86 23.75 -10.56
N LEU A 324 -4.65 22.65 -9.82
CA LEU A 324 -5.42 21.40 -9.98
C LEU A 324 -6.91 21.57 -9.64
N LEU A 325 -7.23 22.36 -8.61
CA LEU A 325 -8.60 22.64 -8.17
C LEU A 325 -9.34 23.55 -9.13
N ARG A 326 -8.68 24.57 -9.70
CA ARG A 326 -9.28 25.49 -10.68
C ARG A 326 -9.65 24.79 -11.99
N GLN A 327 -8.85 23.82 -12.43
CA GLN A 327 -9.13 23.05 -13.66
C GLN A 327 -10.37 22.15 -13.55
N ASN A 328 -10.74 21.70 -12.34
CA ASN A 328 -11.95 20.89 -12.13
C ASN A 328 -13.27 21.69 -12.24
N ARG A 329 -13.22 23.03 -12.28
CA ARG A 329 -14.41 23.89 -12.44
C ARG A 329 -14.76 24.19 -13.91
N LEU A 330 -13.99 23.66 -14.86
CA LEU A 330 -14.12 23.93 -16.30
C LEU A 330 -14.84 22.83 -17.09
N PHE A 331 -15.41 21.83 -16.43
CA PHE A 331 -16.22 20.78 -17.03
C PHE A 331 -17.56 20.63 -16.34
#